data_AF-A0AAT9FJ12-F1
#
_entry.id   AF-A0AAT9FJ12-F1
#
_cell.length_a   1.000
_cell.length_b   1.000
_cell.length_c   1.000
_cell.angle_alpha   90.00
_cell.angle_beta   90.00
_cell.angle_gamma   90.00
#
_symmetry.space_group_name_H-M   'P 1'
#
loop_
_entity.id
_entity.type
_entity.pdbx_description
1 polymer ?
#
loop_
_entity_poly.entity_id
_entity_poly.type
_entity_poly.pdbx_seq_one_letter_code
_entity_poly.pdbx_strand_id
1 'polypeptide(L)'
;MAGSSVVKELTAEVWKKIVTPGSRVFIGSGATVPFAVVDSFLKASSALHDVELTHIHTIGDMPWVAKKYDDHLRTNTFFLTQQIQKAVAAGRADYTPCTLADVPSLFGGHLLPVDVALIQVSPPDDDGNVSLGVSVDVVRAAVKAARTVVAQINPSMPRQSGTATLSAKKIHYFLEHEQALPELIWDTPREAQLRAAQYVAQLIDDGSTIQAGLGNTPQTVLSALKNHKHLGIHSGVFTDPMMELIESGAVDNSLKHYHVGKSVCSTVLGSKKLYQFIHENPEIEMQPSDWVGDVARIAKNTRMTAIHGAYEVDLTGQVVRDSRGHRFYGGMGSTQDFIRGAGHSKNGRPIIVLTSMTDDGKGSRIVSGFKPGSGVNTGRGDVHYVVTEYGIARLKGRSIRQRVLNLVEIAHPDHREPLLRDAHRWGWIPKFYNVTPTEVSENAAGVESRAVTLGGQRFMFRPLHPSDTRTLQSFFYSHTQETVNMRYGYIKDRLTDEAAYKLTSVNQSVDVAFGLFSEMGQRQEICAVGRFYRDPLSDSAEVAFIVGENYRRLGIARFLLAELTSVAESRGIKTFWASVLKKNKPMAALFTSYGASKESHFGEDSDEFTMDTNKLVKRLAKPPKN
;
A
#
# COMPACT_ATOMS: atom_id res chain seq x y z
N MET A 1 41.19 22.99 18.93
CA MET A 1 41.30 23.18 17.47
C MET A 1 42.72 23.62 17.11
N ALA A 2 43.46 22.83 16.35
CA ALA A 2 44.73 23.25 15.74
C ALA A 2 44.96 22.43 14.46
N GLY A 3 45.17 23.11 13.32
CA GLY A 3 45.82 22.53 12.14
C GLY A 3 44.95 22.01 10.99
N SER A 4 43.98 22.78 10.49
CA SER A 4 43.74 22.86 9.03
C SER A 4 42.99 24.17 8.75
N SER A 5 43.41 24.92 7.74
CA SER A 5 42.85 26.21 7.35
C SER A 5 41.44 26.01 6.78
N VAL A 6 40.44 25.91 7.66
CA VAL A 6 39.04 25.87 7.22
C VAL A 6 38.65 27.29 6.82
N VAL A 7 38.54 27.52 5.51
CA VAL A 7 38.21 28.82 4.95
C VAL A 7 36.76 29.15 5.28
N LYS A 8 36.53 30.33 5.88
CA LYS A 8 35.22 30.83 6.32
C LYS A 8 34.35 31.42 5.19
N GLU A 9 34.91 31.68 4.02
CA GLU A 9 34.18 32.31 2.90
C GLU A 9 34.26 31.49 1.61
N LEU A 10 33.09 31.07 1.12
CA LEU A 10 32.91 30.44 -0.20
C LEU A 10 32.91 31.53 -1.28
N THR A 11 34.11 31.96 -1.70
CA THR A 11 34.28 32.94 -2.78
C THR A 11 34.28 32.28 -4.17
N ALA A 12 34.13 33.07 -5.23
CA ALA A 12 34.21 32.56 -6.61
C ALA A 12 35.55 31.87 -6.91
N GLU A 13 36.67 32.35 -6.35
CA GLU A 13 37.99 31.72 -6.52
C GLU A 13 38.08 30.36 -5.80
N VAL A 14 37.42 30.21 -4.65
CA VAL A 14 37.31 28.91 -3.98
C VAL A 14 36.54 27.94 -4.85
N TRP A 15 35.40 28.35 -5.42
CA TRP A 15 34.61 27.50 -6.30
C TRP A 15 35.38 27.05 -7.54
N LYS A 16 36.10 27.96 -8.22
CA LYS A 16 36.97 27.61 -9.36
C LYS A 16 38.06 26.59 -9.02
N LYS A 17 38.55 26.63 -7.77
CA LYS A 17 39.60 25.71 -7.31
C LYS A 17 39.06 24.31 -7.03
N ILE A 18 37.85 24.20 -6.47
CA ILE A 18 37.32 22.92 -6.00
C ILE A 18 36.35 22.25 -7.00
N VAL A 19 35.79 23.02 -7.93
CA VAL A 19 34.93 22.53 -9.02
C VAL A 19 35.66 22.78 -10.34
N THR A 20 36.26 21.72 -10.89
CA THR A 20 36.91 21.77 -12.19
C THR A 20 35.92 21.46 -13.31
N PRO A 21 36.20 21.82 -14.58
CA PRO A 21 35.34 21.43 -15.69
C PRO A 21 35.08 19.92 -15.73
N GLY A 22 33.82 19.52 -15.94
CA GLY A 22 33.41 18.11 -15.91
C GLY A 22 33.17 17.52 -14.52
N SER A 23 33.31 18.30 -13.44
CA SER A 23 33.05 17.82 -12.08
C SER A 23 31.60 17.40 -11.85
N ARG A 24 31.41 16.35 -11.05
CA ARG A 24 30.09 15.98 -10.53
C ARG A 24 29.92 16.50 -9.11
N VAL A 25 28.89 17.31 -8.91
CA VAL A 25 28.56 17.96 -7.64
C VAL A 25 27.26 17.36 -7.09
N PHE A 26 27.33 16.72 -5.92
CA PHE A 26 26.17 16.22 -5.19
C PHE A 26 25.54 17.34 -4.36
N ILE A 27 24.20 17.44 -4.39
CA ILE A 27 23.42 18.33 -3.53
C ILE A 27 22.62 17.49 -2.52
N GLY A 28 22.67 17.90 -1.24
CA GLY A 28 21.92 17.29 -0.15
C GLY A 28 20.45 17.01 -0.46
N SER A 29 19.92 15.93 0.09
CA SER A 29 18.58 15.40 -0.19
C SER A 29 17.51 15.96 0.74
N GLY A 30 16.25 15.71 0.39
CA GLY A 30 15.10 15.96 1.25
C GLY A 30 15.04 17.40 1.73
N ALA A 31 14.92 17.57 3.04
CA ALA A 31 14.93 18.87 3.70
C ALA A 31 16.35 19.42 3.99
N THR A 32 17.41 18.72 3.57
CA THR A 32 18.82 19.10 3.86
C THR A 32 19.51 19.80 2.70
N VAL A 33 18.77 20.24 1.66
CA VAL A 33 19.34 21.07 0.60
C VAL A 33 20.04 22.29 1.23
N PRO A 34 21.36 22.48 1.06
CA PRO A 34 22.08 23.59 1.69
C PRO A 34 21.94 24.85 0.85
N PHE A 35 20.77 25.49 0.90
CA PHE A 35 20.42 26.60 0.02
C PHE A 35 21.43 27.74 0.02
N ALA A 36 22.00 28.12 1.17
CA ALA A 36 22.97 29.21 1.22
C ALA A 36 24.30 28.86 0.53
N VAL A 37 24.72 27.60 0.62
CA VAL A 37 25.90 27.09 -0.12
C VAL A 37 25.60 26.98 -1.61
N VAL A 38 24.41 26.49 -1.97
CA VAL A 38 23.95 26.41 -3.37
C VAL A 38 23.87 27.81 -3.98
N ASP A 39 23.37 28.81 -3.26
CA ASP A 39 23.31 30.19 -3.74
C ASP A 39 24.71 30.78 -3.97
N SER A 40 25.66 30.49 -3.08
CA SER A 40 27.06 30.84 -3.28
C SER A 40 27.66 30.17 -4.53
N PHE A 41 27.42 28.87 -4.70
CA PHE A 41 27.85 28.09 -5.87
C PHE A 41 27.27 28.66 -7.17
N LEU A 42 25.97 28.97 -7.21
CA LEU A 42 25.31 29.51 -8.39
C LEU A 42 25.80 30.92 -8.76
N LYS A 43 26.21 31.75 -7.80
CA LYS A 43 26.86 33.05 -8.09
C LYS A 43 28.21 32.89 -8.80
N ALA A 44 28.88 31.76 -8.64
CA ALA A 44 30.13 31.43 -9.33
C ALA A 44 29.92 30.67 -10.66
N SER A 45 28.67 30.33 -11.03
CA SER A 45 28.35 29.44 -12.15
C SER A 45 28.92 29.87 -13.50
N SER A 46 29.06 31.17 -13.77
CA SER A 46 29.63 31.67 -15.03
C SER A 46 31.10 31.30 -15.25
N ALA A 47 31.80 30.91 -14.18
CA ALA A 47 33.18 30.41 -14.23
C ALA A 47 33.25 28.87 -14.22
N LEU A 48 32.11 28.19 -14.18
CA LEU A 48 32.00 26.73 -14.18
C LEU A 48 31.61 26.26 -15.57
N HIS A 49 32.14 25.12 -16.00
CA HIS A 49 31.88 24.56 -17.32
C HIS A 49 31.62 23.06 -17.22
N ASP A 50 30.59 22.58 -17.91
CA ASP A 50 30.22 21.17 -17.98
C ASP A 50 30.07 20.49 -16.60
N VAL A 51 29.50 21.21 -15.61
CA VAL A 51 29.33 20.66 -14.26
C VAL A 51 28.03 19.88 -14.16
N GLU A 52 28.13 18.61 -13.77
CA GLU A 52 26.96 17.77 -13.52
C GLU A 52 26.49 17.95 -12.06
N LEU A 53 25.23 18.34 -11.87
CA LEU A 53 24.59 18.39 -10.55
C LEU A 53 23.76 17.13 -10.34
N THR A 54 24.05 16.40 -9.26
CA THR A 54 23.31 15.18 -8.92
C THR A 54 22.66 15.28 -7.54
N HIS A 55 21.43 14.78 -7.44
CA HIS A 55 20.66 14.72 -6.21
C HIS A 55 19.55 13.69 -6.32
N ILE A 56 18.92 13.36 -5.20
CA ILE A 56 17.68 12.57 -5.14
C ILE A 56 16.48 13.51 -4.94
N HIS A 57 15.39 13.04 -4.31
CA HIS A 57 14.26 13.89 -3.95
C HIS A 57 14.72 15.05 -3.05
N THR A 58 14.28 16.27 -3.33
CA THR A 58 14.58 17.49 -2.56
C THR A 58 13.29 18.27 -2.28
N ILE A 59 13.27 19.03 -1.18
CA ILE A 59 12.15 19.91 -0.81
C ILE A 59 12.61 21.36 -0.95
N GLY A 60 11.76 22.19 -1.57
CA GLY A 60 12.02 23.61 -1.84
C GLY A 60 12.35 23.86 -3.32
N ASP A 61 12.73 25.11 -3.62
CA ASP A 61 13.03 25.54 -4.97
C ASP A 61 14.33 24.93 -5.50
N MET A 62 14.42 24.72 -6.82
CA MET A 62 15.60 24.16 -7.47
C MET A 62 16.20 25.18 -8.44
N PRO A 63 16.75 26.30 -7.94
CA PRO A 63 17.22 27.40 -8.78
C PRO A 63 18.29 26.97 -9.78
N TRP A 64 19.07 25.93 -9.47
CA TRP A 64 20.12 25.39 -10.33
C TRP A 64 19.63 24.78 -11.65
N VAL A 65 18.32 24.57 -11.80
CA VAL A 65 17.70 24.01 -13.02
C VAL A 65 17.15 25.10 -13.94
N ALA A 66 17.31 26.37 -13.55
CA ALA A 66 16.88 27.51 -14.33
C ALA A 66 17.64 27.61 -15.66
N LYS A 67 16.93 27.98 -16.73
CA LYS A 67 17.46 28.03 -18.11
C LYS A 67 18.77 28.82 -18.25
N LYS A 68 18.94 29.89 -17.46
CA LYS A 68 20.14 30.73 -17.47
C LYS A 68 21.43 30.00 -17.09
N TYR A 69 21.34 28.78 -16.54
CA TYR A 69 22.49 27.97 -16.17
C TYR A 69 22.76 26.81 -17.14
N ASP A 70 21.93 26.60 -18.17
CA ASP A 70 22.02 25.43 -19.05
C ASP A 70 23.38 25.31 -19.78
N ASP A 71 24.07 26.43 -20.02
CA ASP A 71 25.39 26.48 -20.68
C ASP A 71 26.55 26.06 -19.77
N HIS A 72 26.30 25.95 -18.46
CA HIS A 72 27.33 25.72 -17.44
C HIS A 72 27.05 24.48 -16.59
N LEU A 73 25.77 24.22 -16.32
CA LEU A 73 25.30 23.22 -15.37
C LEU A 73 24.32 22.28 -16.05
N ARG A 74 24.47 20.99 -15.79
CA ARG A 74 23.51 19.97 -16.21
C ARG A 74 23.06 19.15 -15.02
N THR A 75 21.76 19.09 -14.76
CA THR A 75 21.24 18.28 -13.66
C THR A 75 20.99 16.84 -14.12
N ASN A 76 21.51 15.86 -13.39
CA ASN A 76 21.24 14.44 -13.54
C ASN A 76 20.77 13.86 -12.19
N THR A 77 19.47 13.55 -12.09
CA THR A 77 18.87 13.13 -10.82
C THR A 77 18.41 11.68 -10.84
N PHE A 78 18.33 11.08 -9.65
CA PHE A 78 17.72 9.76 -9.45
C PHE A 78 16.23 9.84 -9.06
N PHE A 79 15.67 11.03 -8.86
CA PHE A 79 14.25 11.20 -8.54
C PHE A 79 13.70 12.54 -9.02
N LEU A 80 12.56 12.52 -9.72
CA LEU A 80 11.99 13.71 -10.33
C LEU A 80 10.94 14.37 -9.44
N THR A 81 11.17 15.63 -9.09
CA THR A 81 10.14 16.55 -8.58
C THR A 81 9.53 17.34 -9.73
N GLN A 82 8.42 18.07 -9.49
CA GLN A 82 7.68 18.76 -10.55
C GLN A 82 8.54 19.74 -11.38
N GLN A 83 9.50 20.44 -10.76
CA GLN A 83 10.41 21.33 -11.47
C GLN A 83 11.36 20.55 -12.40
N ILE A 84 11.95 19.45 -11.91
CA ILE A 84 12.84 18.60 -12.71
C ILE A 84 12.09 17.89 -13.84
N GLN A 85 10.86 17.42 -13.61
CA GLN A 85 10.03 16.80 -14.65
C GLN A 85 9.91 17.70 -15.88
N LYS A 86 9.73 19.01 -15.68
CA LYS A 86 9.66 20.00 -16.77
C LYS A 86 11.00 20.16 -17.48
N ALA A 87 12.11 20.12 -16.76
CA ALA A 87 13.45 20.24 -17.31
C ALA A 87 13.85 19.01 -18.14
N VAL A 88 13.58 17.80 -17.63
CA VAL A 88 13.80 16.53 -18.35
C VAL A 88 12.94 16.47 -19.61
N ALA A 89 11.66 16.83 -19.51
CA ALA A 89 10.77 16.87 -20.69
C ALA A 89 11.23 17.87 -21.76
N ALA A 90 12.03 18.88 -21.39
CA ALA A 90 12.61 19.86 -22.29
C ALA A 90 14.04 19.50 -22.77
N GLY A 91 14.58 18.34 -22.38
CA GLY A 91 15.95 17.90 -22.72
C GLY A 91 17.08 18.61 -21.95
N ARG A 92 16.74 19.41 -20.93
CA ARG A 92 17.69 20.24 -20.18
C ARG A 92 18.25 19.56 -18.93
N ALA A 93 17.66 18.44 -18.52
CA ALA A 93 18.11 17.65 -17.39
C ALA A 93 17.97 16.15 -17.72
N ASP A 94 18.69 15.32 -16.97
CA ASP A 94 18.72 13.87 -17.10
C ASP A 94 18.05 13.18 -15.91
N TYR A 95 17.57 11.97 -16.18
CA TYR A 95 17.04 11.04 -15.18
C TYR A 95 17.85 9.74 -15.24
N THR A 96 18.55 9.41 -14.16
CA THR A 96 19.24 8.13 -13.99
C THR A 96 18.38 7.18 -13.15
N PRO A 97 17.84 6.11 -13.73
CA PRO A 97 16.98 5.18 -13.00
C PRO A 97 17.81 4.21 -12.15
N CYS A 98 17.66 4.26 -10.82
CA CYS A 98 18.10 3.21 -9.90
C CYS A 98 17.21 3.18 -8.64
N THR A 99 17.29 2.12 -7.82
CA THR A 99 16.66 2.15 -6.50
C THR A 99 17.47 3.06 -5.56
N LEU A 100 16.85 3.52 -4.46
CA LEU A 100 17.59 4.30 -3.47
C LEU A 100 18.70 3.49 -2.79
N ALA A 101 18.50 2.18 -2.60
CA ALA A 101 19.52 1.31 -2.04
C ALA A 101 20.76 1.16 -2.95
N ASP A 102 20.61 1.33 -4.27
CA ASP A 102 21.71 1.19 -5.22
C ASP A 102 22.59 2.46 -5.31
N VAL A 103 22.04 3.65 -5.03
CA VAL A 103 22.76 4.94 -5.18
C VAL A 103 24.11 4.95 -4.44
N PRO A 104 24.22 4.50 -3.17
CA PRO A 104 25.52 4.43 -2.48
C PRO A 104 26.59 3.64 -3.23
N SER A 105 26.21 2.54 -3.90
CA SER A 105 27.13 1.72 -4.68
C SER A 105 27.58 2.41 -5.97
N LEU A 106 26.71 3.21 -6.60
CA LEU A 106 27.05 3.99 -7.79
C LEU A 106 28.10 5.06 -7.46
N PHE A 107 27.99 5.69 -6.28
CA PHE A 107 28.97 6.66 -5.80
C PHE A 107 30.28 5.98 -5.39
N GLY A 108 30.21 4.95 -4.54
CA GLY A 108 31.38 4.27 -3.97
C GLY A 108 32.13 3.36 -4.94
N GLY A 109 31.45 2.82 -5.95
CA GLY A 109 32.02 1.95 -6.99
C GLY A 109 32.65 2.70 -8.17
N HIS A 110 32.72 4.03 -8.11
CA HIS A 110 33.26 4.92 -9.15
C HIS A 110 32.54 4.85 -10.51
N LEU A 111 31.31 4.32 -10.57
CA LEU A 111 30.46 4.43 -11.76
C LEU A 111 29.96 5.88 -11.93
N LEU A 112 29.56 6.51 -10.83
CA LEU A 112 29.18 7.92 -10.74
C LEU A 112 30.02 8.60 -9.64
N PRO A 113 31.32 8.84 -9.89
CA PRO A 113 32.19 9.47 -8.90
C PRO A 113 31.66 10.86 -8.53
N VAL A 114 31.68 11.17 -7.24
CA VAL A 114 31.30 12.49 -6.70
C VAL A 114 32.58 13.27 -6.46
N ASP A 115 32.74 14.45 -7.08
CA ASP A 115 33.91 15.30 -6.84
C ASP A 115 33.67 16.22 -5.64
N VAL A 116 32.50 16.85 -5.60
CA VAL A 116 32.12 17.77 -4.53
C VAL A 116 30.76 17.38 -3.94
N ALA A 117 30.65 17.30 -2.62
CA ALA A 117 29.38 17.13 -1.93
C ALA A 117 28.99 18.41 -1.19
N LEU A 118 27.85 18.98 -1.54
CA LEU A 118 27.21 20.10 -0.87
C LEU A 118 26.18 19.55 0.12
N ILE A 119 26.45 19.67 1.41
CA ILE A 119 25.60 19.11 2.47
C ILE A 119 25.16 20.18 3.46
N GLN A 120 24.15 19.85 4.27
CA GLN A 120 23.74 20.66 5.42
C GLN A 120 23.87 19.82 6.69
N VAL A 121 24.36 20.42 7.78
CA VAL A 121 24.64 19.73 9.04
C VAL A 121 24.30 20.60 10.25
N SER A 122 24.17 19.98 11.42
CA SER A 122 24.11 20.69 12.70
C SER A 122 25.44 21.37 13.04
N PRO A 123 25.47 22.29 14.01
CA PRO A 123 26.72 22.75 14.62
C PRO A 123 27.54 21.59 15.19
N PRO A 124 28.88 21.71 15.31
CA PRO A 124 29.68 20.71 16.00
C PRO A 124 29.30 20.62 17.49
N ASP A 125 29.31 19.42 18.05
CA ASP A 125 29.28 19.20 19.49
C ASP A 125 30.67 19.37 20.13
N ASP A 126 30.76 19.14 21.45
CA ASP A 126 31.98 19.29 22.24
C ASP A 126 33.12 18.37 21.75
N ASP A 127 32.79 17.23 21.13
CA ASP A 127 33.75 16.29 20.53
C ASP A 127 34.14 16.68 19.09
N GLY A 128 33.59 17.78 18.57
CA GLY A 128 33.82 18.26 17.21
C GLY A 128 33.08 17.44 16.14
N ASN A 129 31.97 16.80 16.50
CA ASN A 129 31.11 16.08 15.57
C ASN A 129 29.85 16.88 15.21
N VAL A 130 29.51 16.84 13.94
CA VAL A 130 28.25 17.37 13.40
C VAL A 130 27.28 16.21 13.14
N SER A 131 26.00 16.52 12.95
CA SER A 131 24.99 15.55 12.52
C SER A 131 24.48 15.88 11.12
N LEU A 132 24.31 14.84 10.30
CA LEU A 132 23.57 14.90 9.02
C LEU A 132 22.05 15.14 9.23
N GLY A 133 21.59 15.05 10.48
CA GLY A 133 20.22 15.36 10.89
C GLY A 133 19.17 14.51 10.18
N VAL A 134 18.28 15.17 9.44
CA VAL A 134 17.09 14.55 8.83
C VAL A 134 17.38 13.77 7.54
N SER A 135 18.61 13.73 7.04
CA SER A 135 18.95 12.99 5.81
C SER A 135 20.32 12.31 5.91
N VAL A 136 20.31 11.03 6.25
CA VAL A 136 21.50 10.16 6.20
C VAL A 136 21.58 9.47 4.84
N ASP A 137 20.48 8.81 4.46
CA ASP A 137 20.18 8.25 3.15
C ASP A 137 21.37 7.99 2.20
N VAL A 138 21.46 8.73 1.10
CA VAL A 138 22.55 8.71 0.12
C VAL A 138 23.59 9.79 0.46
N VAL A 139 23.23 10.79 1.28
CA VAL A 139 24.14 11.87 1.71
C VAL A 139 25.39 11.29 2.37
N ARG A 140 25.23 10.28 3.24
CA ARG A 140 26.35 9.58 3.88
C ARG A 140 27.33 8.99 2.86
N ALA A 141 26.81 8.40 1.79
CA ALA A 141 27.61 7.82 0.72
C ALA A 141 28.30 8.91 -0.12
N ALA A 142 27.58 9.99 -0.43
CA ALA A 142 28.14 11.14 -1.15
C ALA A 142 29.30 11.79 -0.37
N VAL A 143 29.15 11.99 0.95
CA VAL A 143 30.22 12.51 1.82
C VAL A 143 31.44 11.59 1.84
N LYS A 144 31.21 10.27 1.83
CA LYS A 144 32.30 9.27 1.81
C LYS A 144 33.02 9.23 0.47
N ALA A 145 32.31 9.41 -0.64
CA ALA A 145 32.85 9.34 -1.99
C ALA A 145 33.49 10.66 -2.46
N ALA A 146 32.99 11.80 -1.97
CA ALA A 146 33.41 13.11 -2.40
C ALA A 146 34.87 13.42 -2.07
N ARG A 147 35.58 14.01 -3.04
CA ARG A 147 36.93 14.55 -2.83
C ARG A 147 36.90 15.80 -1.95
N THR A 148 35.89 16.64 -2.15
CA THR A 148 35.68 17.86 -1.37
C THR A 148 34.27 17.87 -0.79
N VAL A 149 34.15 18.21 0.49
CA VAL A 149 32.87 18.32 1.20
C VAL A 149 32.70 19.76 1.65
N VAL A 150 31.63 20.38 1.20
CA VAL A 150 31.24 21.76 1.56
C VAL A 150 29.95 21.69 2.37
N ALA A 151 29.95 22.24 3.57
CA ALA A 151 28.80 22.15 4.48
C ALA A 151 28.16 23.50 4.78
N GLN A 152 26.83 23.57 4.74
CA GLN A 152 26.09 24.60 5.45
C GLN A 152 25.90 24.14 6.90
N ILE A 153 26.44 24.88 7.86
CA ILE A 153 26.21 24.65 9.28
C ILE A 153 24.96 25.43 9.67
N ASN A 154 23.90 24.70 10.04
CA ASN A 154 22.61 25.27 10.38
C ASN A 154 22.21 24.87 11.82
N PRO A 155 22.13 25.83 12.76
CA PRO A 155 21.65 25.58 14.12
C PRO A 155 20.24 24.96 14.21
N SER A 156 19.40 25.18 13.19
CA SER A 156 18.06 24.58 13.12
C SER A 156 18.04 23.11 12.70
N MET A 157 19.17 22.52 12.29
CA MET A 157 19.25 21.11 11.90
C MET A 157 19.15 20.20 13.14
N PRO A 158 18.18 19.25 13.19
CA PRO A 158 18.09 18.31 14.29
C PRO A 158 19.35 17.46 14.43
N ARG A 159 19.74 17.14 15.68
CA ARG A 159 20.86 16.24 15.94
C ARG A 159 20.34 14.81 16.09
N GLN A 160 20.92 13.90 15.30
CA GLN A 160 20.78 12.45 15.44
C GLN A 160 22.14 11.84 15.77
N SER A 161 22.12 10.78 16.59
CA SER A 161 23.31 10.02 16.97
C SER A 161 23.58 8.85 16.01
N GLY A 162 24.65 8.07 16.27
CA GLY A 162 24.98 6.88 15.50
C GLY A 162 25.42 7.21 14.07
N THR A 163 24.78 6.60 13.07
CA THR A 163 25.22 6.72 11.67
C THR A 163 25.02 8.11 11.08
N ALA A 164 24.18 8.95 11.71
CA ALA A 164 24.03 10.36 11.33
C ALA A 164 25.22 11.24 11.76
N THR A 165 26.03 10.80 12.72
CA THR A 165 27.19 11.56 13.23
C THR A 165 28.35 11.56 12.25
N LEU A 166 28.90 12.74 11.97
CA LEU A 166 30.03 12.98 11.07
C LEU A 166 31.07 13.84 11.78
N SER A 167 32.35 13.44 11.75
CA SER A 167 33.42 14.30 12.28
C SER A 167 33.55 15.56 11.44
N ALA A 168 33.61 16.74 12.07
CA ALA A 168 33.78 18.01 11.38
C ALA A 168 35.08 18.06 10.54
N LYS A 169 36.08 17.24 10.88
CA LYS A 169 37.32 17.09 10.09
C LYS A 169 37.11 16.54 8.67
N LYS A 170 35.93 15.98 8.36
CA LYS A 170 35.55 15.55 7.01
C LYS A 170 35.04 16.70 6.14
N ILE A 171 34.74 17.85 6.74
CA ILE A 171 34.28 19.05 6.05
C ILE A 171 35.49 19.89 5.67
N HIS A 172 35.62 20.20 4.37
CA HIS A 172 36.75 20.94 3.83
C HIS A 172 36.49 22.46 3.81
N TYR A 173 35.23 22.83 3.54
CA TYR A 173 34.75 24.21 3.55
C TYR A 173 33.38 24.27 4.22
N PHE A 174 33.07 25.38 4.88
CA PHE A 174 31.73 25.56 5.43
C PHE A 174 31.24 26.99 5.29
N LEU A 175 29.91 27.14 5.40
CA LEU A 175 29.21 28.39 5.58
C LEU A 175 28.26 28.23 6.77
N GLU A 176 28.37 29.12 7.75
CA GLU A 176 27.38 29.19 8.83
C GLU A 176 26.17 30.00 8.34
N HIS A 177 25.01 29.35 8.29
CA HIS A 177 23.78 30.01 7.91
C HIS A 177 22.58 29.32 8.56
N GLU A 178 21.93 30.03 9.46
CA GLU A 178 20.68 29.58 10.07
C GLU A 178 19.53 29.71 9.06
N GLN A 179 18.78 28.62 8.90
CA GLN A 179 17.66 28.56 7.99
C GLN A 179 16.62 27.56 8.52
N ALA A 180 15.34 27.89 8.43
CA ALA A 180 14.28 26.92 8.70
C ALA A 180 14.35 25.78 7.67
N LEU A 181 14.34 24.53 8.15
CA LEU A 181 14.23 23.38 7.26
C LEU A 181 12.89 23.42 6.52
N PRO A 182 12.86 23.16 5.20
CA PRO A 182 11.62 23.15 4.45
C PRO A 182 10.70 22.01 4.93
N GLU A 183 9.41 22.31 5.01
CA GLU A 183 8.39 21.38 5.49
C GLU A 183 7.70 20.68 4.32
N LEU A 184 7.27 19.44 4.54
CA LEU A 184 6.40 18.70 3.62
C LEU A 184 4.99 18.63 4.22
N ILE A 185 4.04 19.29 3.56
CA ILE A 185 2.64 19.30 3.98
C ILE A 185 1.87 18.27 3.16
N TRP A 186 1.09 17.43 3.85
CA TRP A 186 0.24 16.42 3.24
C TRP A 186 -1.14 17.00 2.93
N ASP A 187 -1.68 16.68 1.76
CA ASP A 187 -3.03 17.06 1.39
C ASP A 187 -4.07 16.38 2.28
N THR A 188 -5.22 17.03 2.46
CA THR A 188 -6.37 16.38 3.11
C THR A 188 -6.81 15.16 2.28
N PRO A 189 -6.97 13.97 2.90
CA PRO A 189 -7.34 12.77 2.16
C PRO A 189 -8.80 12.84 1.67
N ARG A 190 -9.03 12.43 0.43
CA ARG A 190 -10.35 12.27 -0.16
C ARG A 190 -11.01 10.98 0.33
N GLU A 191 -12.34 10.87 0.18
CA GLU A 191 -13.12 9.68 0.57
C GLU A 191 -12.57 8.38 -0.02
N ALA A 192 -12.20 8.37 -1.31
CA ALA A 192 -11.60 7.20 -1.94
C ALA A 192 -10.31 6.75 -1.24
N GLN A 193 -9.47 7.69 -0.79
CA GLN A 193 -8.21 7.38 -0.11
C GLN A 193 -8.46 6.86 1.31
N LEU A 194 -9.42 7.47 2.02
CA LEU A 194 -9.85 7.00 3.35
C LEU A 194 -10.39 5.57 3.29
N ARG A 195 -11.21 5.27 2.27
CA ARG A 195 -11.77 3.93 2.09
C ARG A 195 -10.71 2.90 1.72
N ALA A 196 -9.81 3.23 0.78
CA ALA A 196 -8.66 2.38 0.48
C ALA A 196 -7.80 2.13 1.73
N ALA A 197 -7.58 3.16 2.55
CA ALA A 197 -6.83 3.06 3.80
C ALA A 197 -7.48 2.12 4.81
N GLN A 198 -8.81 2.13 4.94
CA GLN A 198 -9.54 1.20 5.80
C GLN A 198 -9.34 -0.25 5.37
N TYR A 199 -9.38 -0.55 4.08
CA TYR A 199 -9.09 -1.90 3.59
C TYR A 199 -7.65 -2.33 3.86
N VAL A 200 -6.67 -1.44 3.67
CA VAL A 200 -5.28 -1.75 3.99
C VAL A 200 -5.09 -1.97 5.49
N ALA A 201 -5.74 -1.19 6.35
CA ALA A 201 -5.69 -1.36 7.80
C ALA A 201 -6.21 -2.75 8.24
N GLN A 202 -7.25 -3.29 7.60
CA GLN A 202 -7.72 -4.66 7.86
C GLN A 202 -6.69 -5.74 7.48
N LEU A 203 -5.75 -5.41 6.59
CA LEU A 203 -4.62 -6.28 6.23
C LEU A 203 -3.43 -6.12 7.16
N ILE A 204 -3.47 -5.30 8.21
CA ILE A 204 -2.33 -5.13 9.10
C ILE A 204 -2.68 -5.76 10.44
N ASP A 205 -1.83 -6.69 10.87
CA ASP A 205 -1.99 -7.30 12.20
C ASP A 205 -1.24 -6.46 13.24
N ASP A 206 -1.70 -6.48 14.48
CA ASP A 206 -0.91 -6.03 15.62
C ASP A 206 0.47 -6.75 15.64
N GLY A 207 1.51 -6.03 16.05
CA GLY A 207 2.87 -6.56 16.01
C GLY A 207 3.50 -6.63 14.61
N SER A 208 2.91 -5.97 13.60
CA SER A 208 3.52 -5.83 12.27
C SER A 208 4.61 -4.75 12.26
N THR A 209 5.65 -4.92 11.43
CA THR A 209 6.60 -3.85 11.13
C THR A 209 6.16 -3.16 9.85
N ILE A 210 5.97 -1.84 9.88
CA ILE A 210 5.40 -1.08 8.77
C ILE A 210 6.43 -0.22 8.06
N GLN A 211 6.21 -0.06 6.77
CA GLN A 211 6.83 0.91 5.90
C GLN A 211 5.77 1.50 4.97
N ALA A 212 5.87 2.80 4.70
CA ALA A 212 5.07 3.46 3.68
C ALA A 212 5.94 4.33 2.77
N GLY A 213 5.63 4.33 1.48
CA GLY A 213 6.25 5.23 0.52
C GLY A 213 5.71 6.67 0.62
N LEU A 214 6.38 7.57 -0.10
CA LEU A 214 5.85 8.91 -0.35
C LEU A 214 4.59 8.85 -1.23
N GLY A 215 3.59 9.64 -0.87
CA GLY A 215 2.32 9.78 -1.59
C GLY A 215 1.12 9.86 -0.65
N ASN A 216 0.11 10.66 -1.02
CA ASN A 216 -1.02 10.93 -0.12
C ASN A 216 -1.78 9.66 0.31
N THR A 217 -2.02 8.72 -0.61
CA THR A 217 -2.74 7.46 -0.28
C THR A 217 -1.95 6.55 0.70
N PRO A 218 -0.66 6.22 0.49
CA PRO A 218 0.14 5.53 1.50
C PRO A 218 0.18 6.23 2.87
N GLN A 219 0.27 7.56 2.91
CA GLN A 219 0.26 8.30 4.17
C GLN A 219 -1.10 8.25 4.87
N THR A 220 -2.20 8.29 4.11
CA THR A 220 -3.56 8.10 4.64
C THR A 220 -3.73 6.74 5.30
N VAL A 221 -3.10 5.68 4.76
CA VAL A 221 -3.09 4.35 5.38
C VAL A 221 -2.49 4.42 6.78
N LEU A 222 -1.34 5.07 6.96
CA LEU A 222 -0.70 5.19 8.27
C LEU A 222 -1.63 5.84 9.30
N SER A 223 -2.34 6.90 8.92
CA SER A 223 -3.31 7.56 9.80
C SER A 223 -4.47 6.65 10.24
N ALA A 224 -4.82 5.64 9.43
CA ALA A 224 -5.85 4.65 9.77
C ALA A 224 -5.36 3.58 10.77
N LEU A 225 -4.06 3.56 11.12
CA LEU A 225 -3.48 2.54 12.00
C LEU A 225 -3.47 2.89 13.49
N LYS A 226 -3.98 4.05 13.90
CA LYS A 226 -3.93 4.55 15.30
C LYS A 226 -4.53 3.61 16.35
N ASN A 227 -5.41 2.68 15.95
CA ASN A 227 -6.03 1.71 16.85
C ASN A 227 -5.27 0.37 16.95
N HIS A 228 -4.24 0.16 16.13
CA HIS A 228 -3.40 -1.04 16.20
C HIS A 228 -2.50 -0.99 17.44
N LYS A 229 -1.88 -2.12 17.76
CA LYS A 229 -0.98 -2.26 18.90
C LYS A 229 0.34 -2.89 18.51
N HIS A 230 1.38 -2.46 19.21
CA HIS A 230 2.72 -3.03 19.14
C HIS A 230 3.34 -3.00 17.73
N LEU A 231 2.95 -2.03 16.91
CA LEU A 231 3.55 -1.85 15.60
C LEU A 231 5.02 -1.45 15.72
N GLY A 232 5.81 -1.79 14.70
CA GLY A 232 7.19 -1.34 14.56
C GLY A 232 7.42 -0.57 13.27
N ILE A 233 8.49 0.22 13.19
CA ILE A 233 8.84 1.00 12.00
C ILE A 233 10.22 0.57 11.46
N HIS A 234 10.27 0.27 10.17
CA HIS A 234 11.49 0.14 9.37
C HIS A 234 11.19 0.72 7.99
N SER A 235 11.53 1.98 7.74
CA SER A 235 11.06 2.70 6.55
C SER A 235 12.14 3.60 5.97
N GLY A 236 12.28 3.67 4.64
CA GLY A 236 13.20 4.64 4.02
C GLY A 236 12.90 6.09 4.40
N VAL A 237 11.63 6.44 4.59
CA VAL A 237 11.20 7.78 5.01
C VAL A 237 10.37 7.70 6.28
N PHE A 238 10.65 8.58 7.23
CA PHE A 238 9.86 8.81 8.44
C PHE A 238 9.10 10.14 8.32
N THR A 239 7.80 10.11 8.61
CA THR A 239 6.85 11.20 8.30
C THR A 239 5.96 11.52 9.51
N ASP A 240 5.18 12.60 9.44
CA ASP A 240 4.28 13.02 10.53
C ASP A 240 3.29 11.92 10.94
N PRO A 241 2.61 11.20 10.02
CA PRO A 241 1.74 10.09 10.41
C PRO A 241 2.47 8.99 11.20
N MET A 242 3.77 8.76 10.96
CA MET A 242 4.55 7.80 11.73
C MET A 242 4.83 8.29 13.15
N MET A 243 5.16 9.58 13.31
CA MET A 243 5.27 10.21 14.64
C MET A 243 3.93 10.12 15.38
N GLU A 244 2.82 10.44 14.73
CA GLU A 244 1.48 10.35 15.35
C GLU A 244 1.12 8.92 15.79
N LEU A 245 1.59 7.90 15.06
CA LEU A 245 1.39 6.50 15.47
C LEU A 245 2.17 6.16 16.74
N ILE A 246 3.37 6.72 16.92
CA ILE A 246 4.13 6.60 18.18
C ILE A 246 3.39 7.34 19.30
N GLU A 247 3.01 8.60 19.07
CA GLU A 247 2.29 9.43 20.07
C GLU A 247 0.97 8.78 20.52
N SER A 248 0.26 8.09 19.62
CA SER A 248 -0.98 7.36 19.93
C SER A 248 -0.76 6.03 20.69
N GLY A 249 0.48 5.57 20.83
CA GLY A 249 0.82 4.27 21.41
C GLY A 249 0.52 3.07 20.50
N ALA A 250 0.26 3.30 19.21
CA ALA A 250 0.10 2.23 18.24
C ALA A 250 1.45 1.60 17.84
N VAL A 251 2.49 2.43 17.78
CA VAL A 251 3.88 2.02 17.53
C VAL A 251 4.68 2.10 18.83
N ASP A 252 5.32 1.00 19.19
CA ASP A 252 6.28 0.92 20.30
C ASP A 252 7.55 0.11 19.93
N ASN A 253 7.61 -0.45 18.71
CA ASN A 253 8.70 -1.28 18.22
C ASN A 253 9.01 -2.54 19.05
N SER A 254 8.14 -2.91 20.01
CA SER A 254 8.38 -3.98 20.98
C SER A 254 8.35 -5.39 20.37
N LEU A 255 7.57 -5.57 19.30
CA LEU A 255 7.42 -6.84 18.58
C LEU A 255 8.20 -6.90 17.26
N LYS A 256 9.08 -5.92 16.99
CA LYS A 256 10.05 -6.04 15.90
C LYS A 256 10.95 -7.25 16.15
N HIS A 257 11.39 -7.89 15.07
CA HIS A 257 12.31 -9.04 15.14
C HIS A 257 13.74 -8.65 14.81
N TYR A 258 13.93 -7.45 14.25
CA TYR A 258 15.23 -6.87 13.94
C TYR A 258 15.20 -5.40 14.37
N HIS A 259 16.17 -4.96 15.18
CA HIS A 259 16.18 -3.64 15.83
C HIS A 259 14.95 -3.37 16.70
N VAL A 260 14.80 -4.20 17.74
CA VAL A 260 13.72 -4.11 18.73
C VAL A 260 13.81 -2.77 19.48
N GLY A 261 12.66 -2.13 19.70
CA GLY A 261 12.58 -0.86 20.44
C GLY A 261 13.05 0.38 19.69
N LYS A 262 13.40 0.26 18.40
CA LYS A 262 13.84 1.40 17.56
C LYS A 262 12.99 1.53 16.29
N SER A 263 12.59 2.76 15.98
CA SER A 263 12.05 3.13 14.67
C SER A 263 13.22 3.42 13.73
N VAL A 264 13.39 2.59 12.70
CA VAL A 264 14.54 2.71 11.80
C VAL A 264 14.15 3.44 10.52
N CYS A 265 14.93 4.45 10.13
CA CYS A 265 14.73 5.16 8.87
C CYS A 265 16.01 5.72 8.24
N SER A 266 15.93 6.22 7.00
CA SER A 266 17.07 6.86 6.32
C SER A 266 16.92 8.36 6.10
N THR A 267 15.67 8.82 6.00
CA THR A 267 15.32 10.23 5.78
C THR A 267 14.09 10.57 6.63
N VAL A 268 13.99 11.81 7.09
CA VAL A 268 12.82 12.37 7.79
C VAL A 268 12.27 13.52 6.97
N LEU A 269 10.99 13.48 6.60
CA LEU A 269 10.33 14.50 5.78
C LEU A 269 8.94 14.80 6.36
N GLY A 270 8.68 16.05 6.72
CA GLY A 270 7.41 16.41 7.34
C GLY A 270 7.39 17.83 7.90
N SER A 271 6.65 18.03 8.97
CA SER A 271 6.53 19.33 9.64
C SER A 271 7.71 19.68 10.54
N LYS A 272 7.76 20.93 10.98
CA LYS A 272 8.66 21.40 12.04
C LYS A 272 8.48 20.61 13.34
N LYS A 273 7.24 20.20 13.68
CA LYS A 273 6.97 19.36 14.86
C LYS A 273 7.70 18.03 14.75
N LEU A 274 7.68 17.42 13.57
CA LEU A 274 8.41 16.17 13.33
C LEU A 274 9.93 16.36 13.47
N TYR A 275 10.49 17.43 12.92
CA TYR A 275 11.92 17.72 13.06
C TYR A 275 12.35 17.94 14.52
N GLN A 276 11.49 18.56 15.33
CA GLN A 276 11.71 18.69 16.77
C GLN A 276 11.58 17.35 17.49
N PHE A 277 10.57 16.53 17.13
CA PHE A 277 10.33 15.22 17.74
C PHE A 277 11.51 14.27 17.60
N ILE A 278 12.21 14.30 16.46
CA ILE A 278 13.37 13.44 16.29
C ILE A 278 14.59 13.96 17.07
N HIS A 279 14.74 15.27 17.31
CA HIS A 279 15.97 15.87 17.85
C HIS A 279 16.44 15.16 19.13
N GLU A 280 17.64 14.56 19.05
CA GLU A 280 18.25 13.77 20.13
C GLU A 280 17.39 12.62 20.69
N ASN A 281 16.37 12.19 19.94
CA ASN A 281 15.48 11.11 20.33
C ASN A 281 16.16 9.75 20.08
N PRO A 282 16.54 9.00 21.14
CA PRO A 282 17.25 7.74 20.97
C PRO A 282 16.37 6.64 20.37
N GLU A 283 15.05 6.76 20.36
CA GLU A 283 14.14 5.76 19.80
C GLU A 283 14.13 5.76 18.26
N ILE A 284 14.64 6.83 17.64
CA ILE A 284 14.76 6.97 16.20
C ILE A 284 16.20 6.62 15.79
N GLU A 285 16.34 5.65 14.90
CA GLU A 285 17.65 5.22 14.39
C GLU A 285 17.77 5.53 12.90
N MET A 286 18.66 6.47 12.58
CA MET A 286 18.96 6.85 11.20
C MET A 286 20.05 5.98 10.60
N GLN A 287 19.79 5.37 9.45
CA GLN A 287 20.72 4.52 8.72
C GLN A 287 20.81 4.90 7.22
N PRO A 288 21.91 4.57 6.53
CA PRO A 288 22.06 4.82 5.09
C PRO A 288 21.02 4.07 4.25
N SER A 289 20.75 4.58 3.06
CA SER A 289 19.72 4.05 2.15
C SER A 289 19.98 2.61 1.69
N ASP A 290 21.23 2.24 1.41
CA ASP A 290 21.66 0.87 1.09
C ASP A 290 21.49 -0.10 2.26
N TRP A 291 21.59 0.40 3.49
CA TRP A 291 21.36 -0.39 4.68
C TRP A 291 19.87 -0.58 4.96
N VAL A 292 19.07 0.49 4.89
CA VAL A 292 17.62 0.47 5.19
C VAL A 292 16.87 -0.30 4.11
N GLY A 293 17.26 -0.10 2.85
CA GLY A 293 16.70 -0.73 1.66
C GLY A 293 17.23 -2.13 1.34
N ASP A 294 18.16 -2.68 2.13
CA ASP A 294 18.66 -4.04 1.89
C ASP A 294 17.55 -5.08 2.10
N VAL A 295 17.19 -5.77 1.02
CA VAL A 295 16.11 -6.78 0.99
C VAL A 295 16.29 -7.84 2.07
N ALA A 296 17.52 -8.29 2.30
CA ALA A 296 17.81 -9.33 3.28
C ALA A 296 17.59 -8.83 4.73
N ARG A 297 17.93 -7.58 5.05
CA ARG A 297 17.64 -6.94 6.34
C ARG A 297 16.15 -6.68 6.52
N ILE A 298 15.47 -6.16 5.50
CA ILE A 298 14.01 -5.94 5.56
C ILE A 298 13.29 -7.26 5.89
N ALA A 299 13.68 -8.36 5.24
CA ALA A 299 13.08 -9.68 5.44
C ALA A 299 13.28 -10.28 6.85
N LYS A 300 14.23 -9.75 7.65
CA LYS A 300 14.43 -10.19 9.05
C LYS A 300 13.28 -9.77 9.97
N ASN A 301 12.56 -8.70 9.63
CA ASN A 301 11.35 -8.34 10.35
C ASN A 301 10.22 -9.28 9.93
N THR A 302 9.62 -10.02 10.86
CA THR A 302 8.42 -10.81 10.55
C THR A 302 7.20 -9.89 10.45
N ARG A 303 6.20 -10.28 9.64
CA ARG A 303 5.04 -9.43 9.31
C ARG A 303 5.45 -8.05 8.79
N MET A 304 6.53 -7.99 8.02
CA MET A 304 6.95 -6.75 7.37
C MET A 304 5.89 -6.35 6.34
N THR A 305 5.32 -5.16 6.50
CA THR A 305 4.28 -4.62 5.64
C THR A 305 4.81 -3.40 4.90
N ALA A 306 4.88 -3.49 3.57
CA ALA A 306 5.34 -2.41 2.71
C ALA A 306 4.15 -1.82 1.96
N ILE A 307 3.91 -0.51 2.10
CA ILE A 307 2.72 0.18 1.56
C ILE A 307 3.18 1.21 0.53
N HIS A 308 2.91 0.97 -0.75
CA HIS A 308 3.35 1.83 -1.84
C HIS A 308 2.21 2.27 -2.75
N GLY A 309 2.31 3.52 -3.23
CA GLY A 309 1.40 4.06 -4.23
C GLY A 309 1.73 3.60 -5.65
N ALA A 310 0.77 3.76 -6.57
CA ALA A 310 0.96 3.51 -8.00
C ALA A 310 0.25 4.56 -8.88
N TYR A 311 0.77 4.76 -10.11
CA TYR A 311 0.05 5.48 -11.15
C TYR A 311 -0.94 4.56 -11.86
N GLU A 312 -0.45 3.42 -12.34
CA GLU A 312 -1.26 2.45 -13.10
C GLU A 312 -0.86 1.02 -12.70
N VAL A 313 -1.85 0.12 -12.65
CA VAL A 313 -1.67 -1.32 -12.50
C VAL A 313 -2.35 -2.01 -13.67
N ASP A 314 -1.65 -2.91 -14.36
CA ASP A 314 -2.26 -3.67 -15.47
C ASP A 314 -3.02 -4.91 -14.98
N LEU A 315 -3.84 -5.51 -15.86
CA LEU A 315 -4.62 -6.72 -15.58
C LEU A 315 -3.79 -7.97 -15.24
N THR A 316 -2.47 -7.94 -15.45
CA THR A 316 -1.55 -9.02 -15.03
C THR A 316 -0.92 -8.74 -13.66
N GLY A 317 -1.10 -7.54 -13.12
CA GLY A 317 -0.56 -7.08 -11.86
C GLY A 317 0.82 -6.43 -11.96
N GLN A 318 1.25 -5.97 -13.14
CA GLN A 318 2.43 -5.12 -13.24
C GLN A 318 2.10 -3.71 -12.73
N VAL A 319 3.10 -2.99 -12.22
CA VAL A 319 2.91 -1.66 -11.63
C VAL A 319 3.83 -0.64 -12.29
N VAL A 320 3.25 0.49 -12.66
CA VAL A 320 3.96 1.68 -13.13
C VAL A 320 3.81 2.79 -12.09
N ARG A 321 4.92 3.44 -11.74
CA ARG A 321 5.06 4.33 -10.57
C ARG A 321 5.81 5.62 -10.87
N ASP A 322 6.68 5.64 -11.87
CA ASP A 322 7.52 6.80 -12.17
C ASP A 322 7.27 7.43 -13.54
N SER A 323 6.40 6.84 -14.37
CA SER A 323 6.22 7.23 -15.77
C SER A 323 4.79 7.04 -16.27
N ARG A 324 4.46 7.73 -17.37
CA ARG A 324 3.22 7.50 -18.14
C ARG A 324 3.51 7.74 -19.61
N GLY A 325 3.59 6.67 -20.39
CA GLY A 325 4.22 6.70 -21.71
C GLY A 325 5.66 7.19 -21.58
N HIS A 326 6.12 8.04 -22.50
CA HIS A 326 7.49 8.56 -22.51
C HIS A 326 7.78 9.70 -21.51
N ARG A 327 6.82 10.04 -20.64
CA ARG A 327 6.99 11.12 -19.65
C ARG A 327 7.24 10.55 -18.26
N PHE A 328 8.29 11.05 -17.62
CA PHE A 328 8.67 10.68 -16.25
C PHE A 328 8.12 11.70 -15.23
N TYR A 329 7.70 11.21 -14.07
CA TYR A 329 7.08 11.99 -12.99
C TYR A 329 7.75 11.82 -11.63
N GLY A 330 8.49 10.73 -11.41
CA GLY A 330 9.12 10.44 -10.13
C GLY A 330 10.45 9.75 -10.31
N GLY A 331 10.78 8.88 -9.36
CA GLY A 331 11.87 7.92 -9.51
C GLY A 331 11.44 6.56 -8.97
N MET A 332 12.26 5.54 -9.19
CA MET A 332 11.99 4.20 -8.67
C MET A 332 11.92 4.18 -7.13
N GLY A 333 12.72 5.04 -6.48
CA GLY A 333 12.73 5.20 -5.03
C GLY A 333 13.11 3.89 -4.33
N SER A 334 12.54 3.65 -3.16
CA SER A 334 12.72 2.40 -2.39
C SER A 334 11.61 1.36 -2.64
N THR A 335 10.81 1.52 -3.70
CA THR A 335 9.63 0.68 -3.96
C THR A 335 9.98 -0.80 -4.06
N GLN A 336 10.93 -1.13 -4.94
CA GLN A 336 11.30 -2.51 -5.20
C GLN A 336 11.96 -3.15 -3.96
N ASP A 337 12.81 -2.37 -3.27
CA ASP A 337 13.51 -2.77 -2.05
C ASP A 337 12.52 -3.28 -1.00
N PHE A 338 11.50 -2.48 -0.69
CA PHE A 338 10.51 -2.82 0.33
C PHE A 338 9.48 -3.84 -0.13
N ILE A 339 9.04 -3.80 -1.38
CA ILE A 339 8.10 -4.80 -1.91
C ILE A 339 8.73 -6.20 -1.89
N ARG A 340 10.00 -6.34 -2.32
CA ARG A 340 10.72 -7.62 -2.28
C ARG A 340 11.07 -8.02 -0.86
N GLY A 341 11.54 -7.09 -0.03
CA GLY A 341 11.85 -7.34 1.38
C GLY A 341 10.63 -7.83 2.17
N ALA A 342 9.48 -7.18 2.01
CA ALA A 342 8.22 -7.64 2.59
C ALA A 342 7.75 -8.96 1.97
N GLY A 343 8.05 -9.21 0.69
CA GLY A 343 7.71 -10.46 0.02
C GLY A 343 8.47 -11.68 0.56
N HIS A 344 9.72 -11.46 0.99
CA HIS A 344 10.61 -12.45 1.62
C HIS A 344 10.43 -12.56 3.14
N SER A 345 9.81 -11.58 3.78
CA SER A 345 9.48 -11.62 5.21
C SER A 345 8.47 -12.72 5.50
N LYS A 346 8.69 -13.45 6.61
CA LYS A 346 7.71 -14.41 7.13
C LYS A 346 6.41 -13.69 7.46
N ASN A 347 5.31 -14.10 6.81
CA ASN A 347 4.00 -13.46 6.87
C ASN A 347 4.00 -11.98 6.45
N GLY A 348 4.97 -11.55 5.65
CA GLY A 348 5.05 -10.18 5.15
C GLY A 348 4.01 -9.85 4.07
N ARG A 349 3.68 -8.56 3.97
CA ARG A 349 2.57 -8.03 3.16
C ARG A 349 3.05 -6.87 2.28
N PRO A 350 3.47 -7.13 1.03
CA PRO A 350 3.70 -6.11 0.01
C PRO A 350 2.37 -5.61 -0.58
N ILE A 351 2.05 -4.34 -0.35
CA ILE A 351 0.77 -3.73 -0.68
C ILE A 351 0.98 -2.56 -1.63
N ILE A 352 0.31 -2.62 -2.78
CA ILE A 352 0.15 -1.49 -3.70
C ILE A 352 -1.24 -0.88 -3.46
N VAL A 353 -1.28 0.40 -3.10
CA VAL A 353 -2.54 1.11 -2.80
C VAL A 353 -2.70 2.32 -3.73
N LEU A 354 -3.84 2.45 -4.36
CA LEU A 354 -4.14 3.53 -5.30
C LEU A 354 -5.64 3.82 -5.34
N THR A 355 -6.04 5.02 -5.74
CA THR A 355 -7.44 5.25 -6.14
C THR A 355 -7.71 4.56 -7.47
N SER A 356 -8.91 4.07 -7.71
CA SER A 356 -9.27 3.38 -8.95
C SER A 356 -9.31 4.34 -10.15
N MET A 357 -9.50 5.64 -9.90
CA MET A 357 -9.55 6.72 -10.87
C MET A 357 -8.38 7.70 -10.73
N THR A 358 -8.02 8.37 -11.82
CA THR A 358 -7.07 9.50 -11.85
C THR A 358 -7.62 10.69 -11.07
N ASP A 359 -6.74 11.62 -10.68
CA ASP A 359 -7.13 12.73 -9.80
C ASP A 359 -8.14 13.69 -10.44
N ASP A 360 -8.18 13.76 -11.77
CA ASP A 360 -9.18 14.50 -12.56
C ASP A 360 -10.50 13.73 -12.74
N GLY A 361 -10.60 12.49 -12.24
CA GLY A 361 -11.77 11.63 -12.35
C GLY A 361 -12.03 11.08 -13.76
N LYS A 362 -11.12 11.27 -14.72
CA LYS A 362 -11.38 10.96 -16.14
C LYS A 362 -10.84 9.62 -16.63
N GLY A 363 -9.92 9.00 -15.92
CA GLY A 363 -9.26 7.77 -16.37
C GLY A 363 -9.12 6.74 -15.26
N SER A 364 -9.15 5.46 -15.64
CA SER A 364 -8.84 4.38 -14.72
C SER A 364 -7.35 4.29 -14.43
N ARG A 365 -7.02 3.91 -13.19
CA ARG A 365 -5.67 3.48 -12.79
C ARG A 365 -5.49 1.96 -12.82
N ILE A 366 -6.57 1.19 -13.00
CA ILE A 366 -6.48 -0.22 -13.39
C ILE A 366 -6.69 -0.29 -14.89
N VAL A 367 -5.66 -0.72 -15.62
CA VAL A 367 -5.61 -0.59 -17.08
C VAL A 367 -5.46 -1.96 -17.75
N SER A 368 -6.01 -2.11 -18.96
CA SER A 368 -5.79 -3.33 -19.75
C SER A 368 -4.33 -3.49 -20.16
N GLY A 369 -3.66 -2.37 -20.42
CA GLY A 369 -2.24 -2.30 -20.74
C GLY A 369 -1.75 -0.86 -20.62
N PHE A 370 -0.45 -0.70 -20.39
CA PHE A 370 0.15 0.62 -20.23
C PHE A 370 0.29 1.34 -21.58
N LYS A 371 0.37 2.67 -21.51
CA LYS A 371 0.77 3.47 -22.67
C LYS A 371 2.18 3.05 -23.13
N PRO A 372 2.44 2.92 -24.44
CA PRO A 372 3.79 2.66 -24.94
C PRO A 372 4.81 3.64 -24.35
N GLY A 373 5.93 3.10 -23.87
CA GLY A 373 6.97 3.87 -23.19
C GLY A 373 6.88 3.90 -21.66
N SER A 374 5.76 3.49 -21.05
CA SER A 374 5.67 3.39 -19.58
C SER A 374 6.66 2.35 -19.04
N GLY A 375 7.42 2.73 -18.01
CA GLY A 375 8.38 1.89 -17.32
C GLY A 375 7.75 1.08 -16.19
N VAL A 376 7.77 -0.25 -16.30
CA VAL A 376 7.30 -1.13 -15.23
C VAL A 376 8.32 -1.13 -14.09
N ASN A 377 7.94 -0.57 -12.94
CA ASN A 377 8.80 -0.55 -11.76
C ASN A 377 8.60 -1.78 -10.87
N THR A 378 7.41 -2.38 -10.82
CA THR A 378 7.21 -3.61 -10.04
C THR A 378 6.68 -4.70 -10.96
N GLY A 379 7.45 -5.77 -11.10
CA GLY A 379 7.09 -6.90 -11.94
C GLY A 379 5.91 -7.69 -11.36
N ARG A 380 5.15 -8.36 -12.22
CA ARG A 380 3.96 -9.13 -11.81
C ARG A 380 4.26 -10.22 -10.77
N GLY A 381 5.49 -10.71 -10.70
CA GLY A 381 5.94 -11.70 -9.71
C GLY A 381 6.09 -11.14 -8.29
N ASP A 382 6.37 -9.84 -8.16
CA ASP A 382 6.67 -9.17 -6.89
C ASP A 382 5.39 -8.63 -6.21
N VAL A 383 4.29 -8.47 -6.94
CA VAL A 383 3.04 -7.89 -6.42
C VAL A 383 2.18 -8.93 -5.71
N HIS A 384 1.90 -8.70 -4.43
CA HIS A 384 1.07 -9.59 -3.62
C HIS A 384 -0.35 -9.06 -3.43
N TYR A 385 -0.50 -7.77 -3.10
CA TYR A 385 -1.80 -7.13 -2.87
C TYR A 385 -1.90 -5.83 -3.67
N VAL A 386 -3.07 -5.59 -4.26
CA VAL A 386 -3.46 -4.30 -4.85
C VAL A 386 -4.77 -3.87 -4.18
N VAL A 387 -4.84 -2.62 -3.73
CA VAL A 387 -5.98 -2.10 -2.96
C VAL A 387 -6.45 -0.78 -3.55
N THR A 388 -7.76 -0.67 -3.77
CA THR A 388 -8.44 0.57 -4.13
C THR A 388 -9.57 0.86 -3.14
N GLU A 389 -10.29 1.95 -3.36
CA GLU A 389 -11.55 2.26 -2.67
C GLU A 389 -12.67 1.23 -2.91
N TYR A 390 -12.48 0.25 -3.80
CA TYR A 390 -13.44 -0.81 -4.08
C TYR A 390 -13.04 -2.18 -3.51
N GLY A 391 -11.89 -2.30 -2.84
CA GLY A 391 -11.50 -3.51 -2.13
C GLY A 391 -10.07 -3.97 -2.38
N ILE A 392 -9.84 -5.26 -2.15
CA ILE A 392 -8.50 -5.88 -2.06
C ILE A 392 -8.34 -7.00 -3.08
N ALA A 393 -7.50 -6.79 -4.09
CA ALA A 393 -7.07 -7.82 -5.02
C ALA A 393 -5.82 -8.55 -4.50
N ARG A 394 -5.95 -9.86 -4.24
CA ARG A 394 -4.84 -10.74 -3.82
C ARG A 394 -4.24 -11.43 -5.05
N LEU A 395 -2.97 -11.18 -5.36
CA LEU A 395 -2.34 -11.62 -6.63
C LEU A 395 -1.28 -12.72 -6.47
N LYS A 396 -0.69 -12.89 -5.27
CA LYS A 396 0.31 -13.94 -5.02
C LYS A 396 -0.30 -15.33 -5.24
N GLY A 397 0.39 -16.18 -6.02
CA GLY A 397 -0.06 -17.53 -6.35
C GLY A 397 -1.29 -17.61 -7.26
N ARG A 398 -1.74 -16.49 -7.85
CA ARG A 398 -2.88 -16.45 -8.77
C ARG A 398 -2.43 -16.50 -10.23
N SER A 399 -3.15 -17.29 -11.02
CA SER A 399 -3.02 -17.33 -12.50
C SER A 399 -3.47 -16.01 -13.13
N ILE A 400 -3.09 -15.73 -14.39
CA ILE A 400 -3.51 -14.52 -15.12
C ILE A 400 -5.04 -14.37 -15.13
N ARG A 401 -5.78 -15.46 -15.41
CA ARG A 401 -7.25 -15.49 -15.31
C ARG A 401 -7.74 -14.96 -13.96
N GLN A 402 -7.20 -15.47 -12.87
CA GLN A 402 -7.60 -15.04 -11.52
C GLN A 402 -7.18 -13.60 -11.22
N ARG A 403 -6.00 -13.16 -11.68
CA ARG A 403 -5.54 -11.78 -11.49
C ARG A 403 -6.44 -10.78 -12.21
N VAL A 404 -6.83 -11.07 -13.45
CA VAL A 404 -7.81 -10.28 -14.21
C VAL A 404 -9.08 -10.11 -13.39
N LEU A 405 -9.67 -11.22 -12.92
CA LEU A 405 -10.92 -11.19 -12.15
C LEU A 405 -10.78 -10.36 -10.86
N ASN A 406 -9.69 -10.56 -10.12
CA ASN A 406 -9.43 -9.83 -8.87
C ASN A 406 -9.22 -8.33 -9.11
N LEU A 407 -8.52 -7.94 -10.18
CA LEU A 407 -8.20 -6.54 -10.46
C LEU A 407 -9.39 -5.78 -11.03
N VAL A 408 -10.18 -6.41 -11.91
CA VAL A 408 -11.43 -5.84 -12.41
C VAL A 408 -12.41 -5.58 -11.26
N GLU A 409 -12.49 -6.48 -10.29
CA GLU A 409 -13.36 -6.35 -9.12
C GLU A 409 -13.09 -5.07 -8.31
N ILE A 410 -11.82 -4.67 -8.20
CA ILE A 410 -11.41 -3.47 -7.47
C ILE A 410 -11.21 -2.25 -8.39
N ALA A 411 -11.55 -2.36 -9.68
CA ALA A 411 -11.57 -1.22 -10.59
C ALA A 411 -12.86 -0.41 -10.42
N HIS A 412 -12.83 0.85 -10.86
CA HIS A 412 -14.03 1.68 -10.93
C HIS A 412 -15.10 1.00 -11.81
N PRO A 413 -16.37 0.97 -11.39
CA PRO A 413 -17.47 0.31 -12.10
C PRO A 413 -17.51 0.61 -13.61
N ASP A 414 -17.40 1.88 -13.98
CA ASP A 414 -17.42 2.35 -15.38
C ASP A 414 -16.33 1.74 -16.27
N HIS A 415 -15.24 1.24 -15.66
CA HIS A 415 -14.11 0.67 -16.38
C HIS A 415 -14.08 -0.86 -16.35
N ARG A 416 -14.92 -1.52 -15.56
CA ARG A 416 -14.89 -2.99 -15.40
C ARG A 416 -15.24 -3.73 -16.69
N GLU A 417 -16.27 -3.28 -17.40
CA GLU A 417 -16.69 -3.92 -18.66
C GLU A 417 -15.63 -3.78 -19.78
N PRO A 418 -15.06 -2.58 -20.05
CA PRO A 418 -13.92 -2.45 -20.97
C PRO A 418 -12.74 -3.35 -20.62
N LEU A 419 -12.36 -3.45 -19.35
CA LEU A 419 -11.26 -4.30 -18.89
C LEU A 419 -11.53 -5.79 -19.16
N LEU A 420 -12.75 -6.27 -18.88
CA LEU A 420 -13.15 -7.66 -19.17
C LEU A 420 -13.16 -7.92 -20.68
N ARG A 421 -13.68 -6.99 -21.46
CA ARG A 421 -13.72 -7.09 -22.92
C ARG A 421 -12.34 -7.27 -23.52
N ASP A 422 -11.36 -6.53 -23.02
CA ASP A 422 -9.97 -6.65 -23.44
C ASP A 422 -9.37 -8.01 -23.05
N ALA A 423 -9.62 -8.48 -21.81
CA ALA A 423 -9.19 -9.79 -21.36
C ALA A 423 -9.79 -10.95 -22.17
N HIS A 424 -11.07 -10.84 -22.57
CA HIS A 424 -11.72 -11.79 -23.49
C HIS A 424 -11.07 -11.78 -24.87
N ARG A 425 -10.85 -10.58 -25.43
CA ARG A 425 -10.21 -10.42 -26.75
C ARG A 425 -8.84 -11.10 -26.80
N TRP A 426 -8.09 -11.06 -25.70
CA TRP A 426 -6.77 -11.69 -25.59
C TRP A 426 -6.80 -13.16 -25.16
N GLY A 427 -7.99 -13.73 -24.89
CA GLY A 427 -8.14 -15.13 -24.49
C GLY A 427 -7.64 -15.43 -23.07
N TRP A 428 -7.53 -14.43 -22.20
CA TRP A 428 -7.05 -14.60 -20.81
C TRP A 428 -8.12 -15.14 -19.88
N ILE A 429 -9.39 -14.95 -20.23
CA ILE A 429 -10.54 -15.44 -19.49
C ILE A 429 -11.50 -16.21 -20.42
N PRO A 430 -12.15 -17.29 -19.96
CA PRO A 430 -13.18 -18.00 -20.74
C PRO A 430 -14.39 -17.13 -21.07
N LYS A 431 -15.03 -17.37 -22.22
CA LYS A 431 -16.18 -16.59 -22.73
C LYS A 431 -17.37 -16.50 -21.77
N PHE A 432 -17.55 -17.49 -20.89
CA PHE A 432 -18.65 -17.50 -19.93
C PHE A 432 -18.44 -16.51 -18.77
N TYR A 433 -17.27 -15.87 -18.62
CA TYR A 433 -17.05 -14.76 -17.69
C TYR A 433 -17.64 -13.45 -18.23
N ASN A 434 -18.96 -13.35 -18.32
CA ASN A 434 -19.66 -12.27 -19.03
C ASN A 434 -20.34 -11.23 -18.11
N VAL A 435 -20.39 -11.47 -16.80
CA VAL A 435 -20.98 -10.54 -15.83
C VAL A 435 -19.89 -9.63 -15.28
N THR A 436 -20.09 -8.33 -15.48
CA THR A 436 -19.29 -7.28 -14.86
C THR A 436 -19.55 -7.27 -13.35
N PRO A 437 -18.53 -7.29 -12.48
CA PRO A 437 -18.75 -7.16 -11.05
C PRO A 437 -19.59 -5.90 -10.77
N THR A 438 -20.74 -6.04 -10.10
CA THR A 438 -21.59 -4.88 -9.82
C THR A 438 -20.94 -3.98 -8.77
N GLU A 439 -21.16 -2.68 -8.88
CA GLU A 439 -20.88 -1.75 -7.78
C GLU A 439 -21.75 -2.11 -6.58
N VAL A 440 -21.11 -2.34 -5.44
CA VAL A 440 -21.80 -2.33 -4.16
C VAL A 440 -21.22 -1.16 -3.40
N SER A 441 -21.97 -0.07 -3.34
CA SER A 441 -21.73 0.95 -2.32
C SER A 441 -21.92 0.24 -0.97
N GLU A 442 -20.81 -0.18 -0.35
CA GLU A 442 -20.83 -1.01 0.86
C GLU A 442 -21.65 -0.34 1.98
N ASN A 443 -21.61 1.00 2.06
CA ASN A 443 -22.36 1.79 3.04
C ASN A 443 -23.86 1.96 2.70
N ALA A 444 -24.24 1.97 1.42
CA ALA A 444 -25.64 2.16 1.02
C ALA A 444 -26.41 0.84 0.86
N ALA A 445 -25.71 -0.29 0.73
CA ALA A 445 -26.32 -1.60 0.43
C ALA A 445 -26.23 -2.63 1.58
N GLY A 446 -25.58 -2.31 2.70
CA GLY A 446 -25.43 -3.18 3.88
C GLY A 446 -24.46 -4.36 3.69
N VAL A 447 -23.56 -4.29 2.70
CA VAL A 447 -22.67 -5.38 2.29
C VAL A 447 -21.24 -4.93 2.56
N GLU A 448 -20.77 -5.05 3.80
CA GLU A 448 -19.42 -4.63 4.19
C GLU A 448 -18.47 -5.83 4.36
N SER A 449 -17.25 -5.67 3.85
CA SER A 449 -16.16 -6.62 4.10
C SER A 449 -15.51 -6.33 5.46
N ARG A 450 -15.53 -7.28 6.38
CA ARG A 450 -14.96 -7.11 7.73
C ARG A 450 -14.45 -8.41 8.35
N ALA A 451 -13.47 -8.28 9.24
CA ALA A 451 -13.07 -9.38 10.11
C ALA A 451 -14.11 -9.60 11.22
N VAL A 452 -14.43 -10.86 11.51
CA VAL A 452 -15.37 -11.27 12.57
C VAL A 452 -14.81 -12.40 13.40
N THR A 453 -15.15 -12.46 14.68
CA THR A 453 -14.75 -13.54 15.58
C THR A 453 -15.98 -14.35 15.97
N LEU A 454 -15.98 -15.65 15.63
CA LEU A 454 -17.08 -16.57 15.90
C LEU A 454 -16.52 -17.83 16.56
N GLY A 455 -17.08 -18.22 17.71
CA GLY A 455 -16.62 -19.38 18.47
C GLY A 455 -15.13 -19.32 18.85
N GLY A 456 -14.58 -18.12 19.09
CA GLY A 456 -13.16 -17.91 19.40
C GLY A 456 -12.20 -17.92 18.20
N GLN A 457 -12.71 -18.13 16.97
CA GLN A 457 -11.92 -18.12 15.75
C GLN A 457 -12.20 -16.87 14.91
N ARG A 458 -11.15 -16.27 14.33
CA ARG A 458 -11.24 -15.13 13.42
C ARG A 458 -11.52 -15.59 11.98
N PHE A 459 -12.46 -14.92 11.33
CA PHE A 459 -12.84 -15.13 9.93
C PHE A 459 -12.91 -13.79 9.20
N MET A 460 -12.75 -13.82 7.87
CA MET A 460 -13.06 -12.70 7.00
C MET A 460 -14.48 -12.90 6.44
N PHE A 461 -15.40 -11.97 6.73
CA PHE A 461 -16.72 -11.92 6.14
C PHE A 461 -16.72 -10.93 4.97
N ARG A 462 -17.18 -11.36 3.79
CA ARG A 462 -17.33 -10.50 2.61
C ARG A 462 -18.29 -11.09 1.58
N PRO A 463 -18.83 -10.29 0.65
CA PRO A 463 -19.48 -10.81 -0.55
C PRO A 463 -18.58 -11.79 -1.33
N LEU A 464 -19.22 -12.77 -1.99
CA LEU A 464 -18.59 -13.62 -2.99
C LEU A 464 -18.37 -12.83 -4.28
N HIS A 465 -17.25 -13.13 -4.93
CA HIS A 465 -16.86 -12.51 -6.19
C HIS A 465 -16.49 -13.56 -7.24
N PRO A 466 -16.52 -13.23 -8.55
CA PRO A 466 -16.06 -14.13 -9.62
C PRO A 466 -14.72 -14.81 -9.38
N SER A 467 -13.81 -14.10 -8.71
CA SER A 467 -12.50 -14.57 -8.28
C SER A 467 -12.53 -15.79 -7.35
N ASP A 468 -13.65 -16.01 -6.63
CA ASP A 468 -13.86 -17.11 -5.70
C ASP A 468 -14.28 -18.42 -6.38
N THR A 469 -14.49 -18.44 -7.70
CA THR A 469 -14.97 -19.62 -8.45
C THR A 469 -14.24 -20.91 -8.02
N ARG A 470 -12.89 -20.86 -7.98
CA ARG A 470 -12.08 -22.02 -7.60
C ARG A 470 -12.20 -22.38 -6.12
N THR A 471 -12.24 -21.36 -5.25
CA THR A 471 -12.39 -21.57 -3.79
C THR A 471 -13.75 -22.17 -3.48
N LEU A 472 -14.82 -21.75 -4.18
CA LEU A 472 -16.16 -22.30 -4.07
C LEU A 472 -16.22 -23.75 -4.55
N GLN A 473 -15.52 -24.10 -5.64
CA GLN A 473 -15.39 -25.50 -6.06
C GLN A 473 -14.67 -26.34 -5.01
N SER A 474 -13.54 -25.87 -4.48
CA SER A 474 -12.83 -26.58 -3.42
C SER A 474 -13.71 -26.78 -2.18
N PHE A 475 -14.49 -25.75 -1.80
CA PHE A 475 -15.47 -25.86 -0.74
C PHE A 475 -16.58 -26.86 -1.09
N PHE A 476 -17.12 -26.85 -2.30
CA PHE A 476 -18.10 -27.86 -2.73
C PHE A 476 -17.56 -29.29 -2.58
N TYR A 477 -16.34 -29.54 -3.05
CA TYR A 477 -15.70 -30.87 -2.99
C TYR A 477 -15.22 -31.27 -1.59
N SER A 478 -15.16 -30.34 -0.62
CA SER A 478 -14.82 -30.69 0.76
C SER A 478 -16.02 -31.23 1.54
N HIS A 479 -17.25 -31.12 1.02
CA HIS A 479 -18.45 -31.60 1.71
C HIS A 479 -18.68 -33.09 1.49
N THR A 480 -19.37 -33.70 2.44
CA THR A 480 -19.93 -35.03 2.27
C THR A 480 -21.03 -35.04 1.18
N GLN A 481 -21.21 -36.18 0.51
CA GLN A 481 -22.25 -36.34 -0.51
C GLN A 481 -23.66 -36.06 0.06
N GLU A 482 -23.86 -36.36 1.34
CA GLU A 482 -25.08 -36.06 2.07
C GLU A 482 -25.32 -34.55 2.18
N THR A 483 -24.32 -33.77 2.61
CA THR A 483 -24.43 -32.30 2.68
C THR A 483 -24.66 -31.68 1.29
N VAL A 484 -24.00 -32.19 0.24
CA VAL A 484 -24.25 -31.75 -1.14
C VAL A 484 -25.69 -32.02 -1.55
N ASN A 485 -26.19 -33.23 -1.30
CA ASN A 485 -27.59 -33.58 -1.61
C ASN A 485 -28.58 -32.71 -0.84
N MET A 486 -28.33 -32.49 0.45
CA MET A 486 -29.15 -31.61 1.30
C MET A 486 -29.18 -30.16 0.82
N ARG A 487 -28.14 -29.70 0.14
CA ARG A 487 -28.03 -28.31 -0.36
C ARG A 487 -28.62 -28.12 -1.75
N TYR A 488 -28.39 -29.06 -2.67
CA TYR A 488 -28.74 -28.91 -4.08
C TYR A 488 -29.99 -29.70 -4.49
N GLY A 489 -30.58 -30.48 -3.58
CA GLY A 489 -31.79 -31.28 -3.83
C GLY A 489 -31.53 -32.60 -4.55
N TYR A 490 -30.32 -32.83 -5.05
CA TYR A 490 -29.89 -34.07 -5.71
C TYR A 490 -28.39 -34.29 -5.57
N ILE A 491 -27.93 -35.51 -5.87
CA ILE A 491 -26.50 -35.86 -5.90
C ILE A 491 -25.86 -35.15 -7.10
N LYS A 492 -25.04 -34.15 -6.80
CA LYS A 492 -24.18 -33.50 -7.78
C LYS A 492 -22.76 -34.02 -7.57
N ASP A 493 -22.22 -34.71 -8.56
CA ASP A 493 -20.87 -35.28 -8.56
C ASP A 493 -19.79 -34.24 -8.94
N ARG A 494 -20.17 -33.24 -9.74
CA ARG A 494 -19.25 -32.20 -10.21
C ARG A 494 -19.84 -30.79 -10.18
N LEU A 495 -19.00 -29.82 -9.83
CA LEU A 495 -19.28 -28.40 -9.99
C LEU A 495 -18.34 -27.82 -11.07
N THR A 496 -18.81 -27.78 -12.32
CA THR A 496 -18.07 -27.21 -13.45
C THR A 496 -17.70 -25.75 -13.22
N ASP A 497 -16.62 -25.26 -13.85
CA ASP A 497 -16.17 -23.86 -13.76
C ASP A 497 -17.29 -22.85 -14.07
N GLU A 498 -18.09 -23.07 -15.13
CA GLU A 498 -19.20 -22.18 -15.48
C GLU A 498 -20.30 -22.15 -14.41
N ALA A 499 -20.70 -23.31 -13.90
CA ALA A 499 -21.68 -23.40 -12.82
C ALA A 499 -21.17 -22.75 -11.52
N ALA A 500 -19.90 -22.95 -11.17
CA ALA A 500 -19.29 -22.29 -10.02
C ALA A 500 -19.25 -20.77 -10.23
N TYR A 501 -18.87 -20.31 -11.43
CA TYR A 501 -18.86 -18.89 -11.77
C TYR A 501 -20.24 -18.27 -11.60
N LYS A 502 -21.31 -18.89 -12.12
CA LYS A 502 -22.70 -18.43 -11.92
C LYS A 502 -23.08 -18.30 -10.45
N LEU A 503 -22.56 -19.16 -9.58
CA LEU A 503 -22.83 -19.10 -8.13
C LEU A 503 -22.01 -18.05 -7.38
N THR A 504 -20.92 -17.55 -7.98
CA THR A 504 -20.05 -16.51 -7.40
C THR A 504 -20.22 -15.13 -8.03
N SER A 505 -20.73 -15.08 -9.27
CA SER A 505 -20.91 -13.85 -10.04
C SER A 505 -22.30 -13.26 -9.81
N VAL A 506 -22.57 -12.94 -8.54
CA VAL A 506 -23.88 -12.48 -8.08
C VAL A 506 -23.97 -10.97 -8.24
N ASN A 507 -25.11 -10.49 -8.77
CA ASN A 507 -25.42 -9.08 -8.75
C ASN A 507 -25.82 -8.66 -7.34
N GLN A 508 -24.83 -8.28 -6.53
CA GLN A 508 -24.98 -8.00 -5.10
C GLN A 508 -25.92 -6.81 -4.77
N SER A 509 -26.34 -6.01 -5.76
CA SER A 509 -27.34 -4.94 -5.57
C SER A 509 -28.78 -5.43 -5.63
N VAL A 510 -29.03 -6.59 -6.25
CA VAL A 510 -30.35 -7.21 -6.37
C VAL A 510 -30.42 -8.42 -5.43
N ASP A 511 -29.55 -9.39 -5.68
CA ASP A 511 -29.36 -10.58 -4.87
C ASP A 511 -28.24 -10.36 -3.85
N VAL A 512 -28.00 -11.35 -2.98
CA VAL A 512 -26.84 -11.34 -2.10
C VAL A 512 -26.21 -12.72 -2.02
N ALA A 513 -24.88 -12.78 -2.08
CA ALA A 513 -24.13 -13.95 -1.71
C ALA A 513 -22.91 -13.56 -0.87
N PHE A 514 -22.92 -13.98 0.39
CA PHE A 514 -21.84 -13.79 1.35
C PHE A 514 -21.04 -15.06 1.55
N GLY A 515 -19.72 -14.89 1.71
CA GLY A 515 -18.80 -15.92 2.14
C GLY A 515 -18.20 -15.57 3.50
N LEU A 516 -18.03 -16.60 4.33
CA LEU A 516 -17.17 -16.55 5.51
C LEU A 516 -15.88 -17.32 5.20
N PHE A 517 -14.74 -16.67 5.32
CA PHE A 517 -13.44 -17.21 4.93
C PHE A 517 -12.53 -17.39 6.15
N SER A 518 -11.95 -18.58 6.32
CA SER A 518 -10.83 -18.76 7.24
C SER A 518 -9.53 -18.29 6.59
N GLU A 519 -8.66 -17.67 7.39
CA GLU A 519 -7.33 -17.27 6.95
C GLU A 519 -6.29 -18.22 7.56
N MET A 520 -5.65 -19.04 6.72
CA MET A 520 -4.49 -19.85 7.09
C MET A 520 -3.24 -19.24 6.42
N GLY A 521 -2.57 -18.34 7.14
CA GLY A 521 -1.49 -17.54 6.56
C GLY A 521 -2.02 -16.64 5.44
N GLN A 522 -1.51 -16.81 4.21
CA GLN A 522 -1.98 -16.06 3.03
C GLN A 522 -3.09 -16.78 2.22
N ARG A 523 -3.51 -17.97 2.66
CA ARG A 523 -4.57 -18.73 2.00
C ARG A 523 -5.92 -18.40 2.65
N GLN A 524 -6.91 -18.09 1.82
CA GLN A 524 -8.30 -17.99 2.23
C GLN A 524 -9.08 -19.22 1.78
N GLU A 525 -9.85 -19.80 2.69
CA GLU A 525 -10.76 -20.91 2.39
C GLU A 525 -12.18 -20.55 2.79
N ILE A 526 -13.16 -20.88 1.95
CA ILE A 526 -14.56 -20.70 2.29
C ILE A 526 -14.94 -21.71 3.36
N CYS A 527 -15.51 -21.22 4.45
CA CYS A 527 -16.04 -22.02 5.55
C CYS A 527 -17.56 -22.12 5.50
N ALA A 528 -18.21 -21.07 5.01
CA ALA A 528 -19.66 -21.01 4.86
C ALA A 528 -20.05 -20.04 3.76
N VAL A 529 -21.21 -20.29 3.15
CA VAL A 529 -21.83 -19.40 2.17
C VAL A 529 -23.29 -19.21 2.56
N GLY A 530 -23.73 -17.96 2.64
CA GLY A 530 -25.12 -17.58 2.80
C GLY A 530 -25.55 -16.71 1.63
N ARG A 531 -26.76 -16.91 1.12
CA ARG A 531 -27.30 -16.14 0.00
C ARG A 531 -28.79 -15.93 0.12
N PHE A 532 -29.28 -14.87 -0.51
CA PHE A 532 -30.66 -14.77 -0.89
C PHE A 532 -30.81 -14.41 -2.37
N TYR A 533 -31.89 -14.88 -2.99
CA TYR A 533 -32.31 -14.51 -4.34
C TYR A 533 -33.62 -13.74 -4.25
N ARG A 534 -33.63 -12.49 -4.71
CA ARG A 534 -34.84 -11.66 -4.64
C ARG A 534 -35.85 -12.14 -5.68
N ASP A 535 -37.09 -12.31 -5.25
CA ASP A 535 -38.19 -12.54 -6.19
C ASP A 535 -38.48 -11.23 -6.95
N PRO A 536 -38.41 -11.20 -8.29
CA PRO A 536 -38.73 -10.00 -9.05
C PRO A 536 -40.22 -9.61 -8.98
N LEU A 537 -41.10 -10.52 -8.56
CA LEU A 537 -42.56 -10.32 -8.55
C LEU A 537 -43.14 -10.05 -7.15
N SER A 538 -42.35 -10.18 -6.09
CA SER A 538 -42.83 -10.01 -4.71
C SER A 538 -41.78 -9.38 -3.78
N ASP A 539 -42.22 -8.91 -2.61
CA ASP A 539 -41.31 -8.44 -1.54
C ASP A 539 -40.71 -9.62 -0.76
N SER A 540 -40.35 -10.70 -1.46
CA SER A 540 -39.79 -11.91 -0.87
C SER A 540 -38.45 -12.29 -1.46
N ALA A 541 -37.70 -13.14 -0.76
CA ALA A 541 -36.47 -13.72 -1.28
C ALA A 541 -36.28 -15.16 -0.81
N GLU A 542 -35.75 -15.99 -1.70
CA GLU A 542 -35.31 -17.35 -1.35
C GLU A 542 -34.03 -17.25 -0.53
N VAL A 543 -34.00 -17.80 0.68
CA VAL A 543 -32.80 -17.81 1.55
C VAL A 543 -32.15 -19.18 1.60
N ALA A 544 -30.82 -19.18 1.56
CA ALA A 544 -30.08 -20.39 1.27
C ALA A 544 -28.67 -20.31 1.90
N PHE A 545 -28.26 -21.30 2.69
CA PHE A 545 -26.90 -21.34 3.24
C PHE A 545 -26.33 -22.75 3.36
N ILE A 546 -25.02 -22.80 3.40
CA ILE A 546 -24.21 -24.00 3.60
C ILE A 546 -23.06 -23.66 4.54
N VAL A 547 -22.83 -24.51 5.53
CA VAL A 547 -21.73 -24.38 6.51
C VAL A 547 -20.95 -25.68 6.50
N GLY A 548 -19.64 -25.57 6.25
CA GLY A 548 -18.73 -26.70 6.25
C GLY A 548 -18.78 -27.46 7.57
N GLU A 549 -18.69 -28.78 7.50
CA GLU A 549 -18.86 -29.70 8.63
C GLU A 549 -17.99 -29.32 9.84
N ASN A 550 -16.74 -28.93 9.59
CA ASN A 550 -15.76 -28.55 10.60
C ASN A 550 -16.05 -27.20 11.30
N TYR A 551 -16.97 -26.40 10.76
CA TYR A 551 -17.30 -25.06 11.26
C TYR A 551 -18.72 -24.99 11.85
N ARG A 552 -19.42 -26.12 11.93
CA ARG A 552 -20.74 -26.20 12.57
C ARG A 552 -20.60 -25.92 14.07
N ARG A 553 -21.69 -25.46 14.69
CA ARG A 553 -21.77 -25.12 16.13
C ARG A 553 -20.93 -23.91 16.59
N LEU A 554 -20.28 -23.19 15.68
CA LEU A 554 -19.61 -21.91 15.97
C LEU A 554 -20.54 -20.67 15.87
N GLY A 555 -21.85 -20.89 15.66
CA GLY A 555 -22.82 -19.81 15.47
C GLY A 555 -22.85 -19.19 14.05
N ILE A 556 -22.10 -19.76 13.09
CA ILE A 556 -21.96 -19.21 11.74
C ILE A 556 -23.29 -19.12 10.97
N ALA A 557 -24.14 -20.15 11.03
CA ALA A 557 -25.42 -20.14 10.32
C ALA A 557 -26.33 -19.01 10.82
N ARG A 558 -26.37 -18.79 12.14
CA ARG A 558 -27.08 -17.67 12.76
C ARG A 558 -26.49 -16.33 12.33
N PHE A 559 -25.17 -16.20 12.34
CA PHE A 559 -24.48 -14.99 11.92
C PHE A 559 -24.84 -14.63 10.48
N LEU A 560 -24.72 -15.58 9.54
CA LEU A 560 -25.10 -15.36 8.14
C LEU A 560 -26.57 -15.00 7.97
N LEU A 561 -27.48 -15.64 8.72
CA LEU A 561 -28.90 -15.30 8.69
C LEU A 561 -29.15 -13.86 9.17
N ALA A 562 -28.44 -13.40 10.20
CA ALA A 562 -28.53 -12.02 10.68
C ALA A 562 -28.03 -11.00 9.66
N GLU A 563 -26.87 -11.25 9.04
CA GLU A 563 -26.34 -10.38 8.00
C GLU A 563 -27.27 -10.31 6.78
N LEU A 564 -27.78 -11.46 6.31
CA LEU A 564 -28.75 -11.49 5.21
C LEU A 564 -30.06 -10.78 5.56
N THR A 565 -30.55 -10.93 6.80
CA THR A 565 -31.77 -10.27 7.27
C THR A 565 -31.60 -8.75 7.31
N SER A 566 -30.46 -8.26 7.81
CA SER A 566 -30.14 -6.83 7.85
C SER A 566 -30.17 -6.19 6.45
N VAL A 567 -29.58 -6.88 5.47
CA VAL A 567 -29.60 -6.42 4.08
C VAL A 567 -30.99 -6.52 3.45
N ALA A 568 -31.75 -7.57 3.78
CA ALA A 568 -33.12 -7.72 3.29
C ALA A 568 -34.04 -6.61 3.81
N GLU A 569 -33.94 -6.26 5.09
CA GLU A 569 -34.70 -5.18 5.72
C GLU A 569 -34.39 -3.82 5.08
N SER A 570 -33.10 -3.50 4.91
CA SER A 570 -32.69 -2.24 4.27
C SER A 570 -33.14 -2.12 2.80
N ARG A 571 -33.40 -3.27 2.15
CA ARG A 571 -33.89 -3.36 0.75
C ARG A 571 -35.41 -3.58 0.63
N GLY A 572 -36.15 -3.53 1.74
CA GLY A 572 -37.61 -3.66 1.77
C GLY A 572 -38.15 -5.08 1.53
N ILE A 573 -37.31 -6.12 1.64
CA ILE A 573 -37.75 -7.52 1.55
C ILE A 573 -38.44 -7.88 2.87
N LYS A 574 -39.73 -8.24 2.78
CA LYS A 574 -40.61 -8.52 3.92
C LYS A 574 -40.59 -9.97 4.36
N THR A 575 -40.24 -10.88 3.45
CA THR A 575 -40.38 -12.31 3.70
C THR A 575 -39.22 -13.10 3.11
N PHE A 576 -38.64 -13.99 3.90
CA PHE A 576 -37.77 -15.04 3.41
C PHE A 576 -38.54 -16.33 3.29
N TRP A 577 -38.28 -17.08 2.22
CA TRP A 577 -38.74 -18.45 2.09
C TRP A 577 -37.56 -19.39 1.78
N ALA A 578 -37.69 -20.65 2.12
CA ALA A 578 -36.68 -21.66 1.82
C ALA A 578 -37.33 -23.05 1.64
N SER A 579 -36.95 -23.75 0.59
CA SER A 579 -37.29 -25.16 0.41
C SER A 579 -36.23 -26.04 1.08
N VAL A 580 -36.65 -26.89 2.03
CA VAL A 580 -35.75 -27.73 2.83
C VAL A 580 -36.18 -29.18 2.73
N LEU A 581 -35.27 -30.07 2.28
CA LEU A 581 -35.55 -31.51 2.26
C LEU A 581 -35.98 -32.02 3.64
N LYS A 582 -37.03 -32.84 3.71
CA LYS A 582 -37.61 -33.40 4.95
C LYS A 582 -36.58 -34.12 5.85
N LYS A 583 -35.51 -34.65 5.24
CA LYS A 583 -34.38 -35.29 5.94
C LYS A 583 -33.41 -34.32 6.62
N ASN A 584 -33.38 -33.04 6.24
CA ASN A 584 -32.47 -32.03 6.79
C ASN A 584 -32.99 -31.45 8.11
N LYS A 585 -33.07 -32.30 9.14
CA LYS A 585 -33.54 -31.94 10.49
C LYS A 585 -32.80 -30.75 11.10
N PRO A 586 -31.46 -30.60 10.95
CA PRO A 586 -30.75 -29.44 11.49
C PRO A 586 -31.22 -28.11 10.89
N MET A 587 -31.47 -28.06 9.58
CA MET A 587 -31.94 -26.85 8.90
C MET A 587 -33.38 -26.50 9.29
N ALA A 588 -34.26 -27.50 9.32
CA ALA A 588 -35.63 -27.33 9.78
C ALA A 588 -35.68 -26.77 11.21
N ALA A 589 -34.87 -27.36 12.12
CA ALA A 589 -34.78 -26.88 13.50
C ALA A 589 -34.28 -25.43 13.59
N LEU A 590 -33.30 -25.06 12.76
CA LEU A 590 -32.79 -23.69 12.70
C LEU A 590 -33.89 -22.71 12.28
N PHE A 591 -34.60 -22.96 11.18
CA PHE A 591 -35.68 -22.07 10.72
C PHE A 591 -36.85 -22.00 11.71
N THR A 592 -37.28 -23.13 12.27
CA THR A 592 -38.33 -23.15 13.30
C THR A 592 -37.90 -22.34 14.54
N SER A 593 -36.64 -22.43 14.97
CA SER A 593 -36.13 -21.66 16.11
C SER A 593 -36.22 -20.14 15.90
N TYR A 594 -36.13 -19.70 14.64
CA TYR A 594 -36.30 -18.30 14.24
C TYR A 594 -37.73 -17.93 13.84
N GLY A 595 -38.68 -18.83 14.01
CA GLY A 595 -40.11 -18.55 13.85
C GLY A 595 -40.64 -18.71 12.45
N ALA A 596 -39.97 -19.53 11.64
CA ALA A 596 -40.52 -19.92 10.35
C ALA A 596 -41.85 -20.66 10.52
N SER A 597 -42.86 -20.28 9.73
CA SER A 597 -44.02 -21.14 9.47
C SER A 597 -43.58 -22.24 8.51
N LYS A 598 -43.96 -23.48 8.83
CA LYS A 598 -43.66 -24.66 8.03
C LYS A 598 -44.91 -25.08 7.27
N GLU A 599 -44.80 -25.21 5.96
CA GLU A 599 -45.81 -25.81 5.10
C GLU A 599 -45.25 -27.11 4.50
N SER A 600 -46.05 -28.17 4.56
CA SER A 600 -45.68 -29.50 4.05
C SER A 600 -46.68 -29.91 2.99
N HIS A 601 -46.22 -30.12 1.76
CA HIS A 601 -47.06 -30.66 0.69
C HIS A 601 -46.98 -32.19 0.64
N PHE A 602 -48.12 -32.82 0.41
CA PHE A 602 -48.23 -34.28 0.33
C PHE A 602 -47.63 -34.76 -1.00
N GLY A 603 -46.67 -35.69 -0.94
CA GLY A 603 -45.95 -36.20 -2.12
C GLY A 603 -44.65 -35.49 -2.46
N GLU A 604 -44.30 -34.39 -1.81
CA GLU A 604 -43.01 -33.70 -1.99
C GLU A 604 -41.95 -34.15 -0.99
N ASP A 605 -40.68 -34.13 -1.39
CA ASP A 605 -39.54 -34.49 -0.54
C ASP A 605 -38.99 -33.32 0.31
N SER A 606 -39.54 -32.12 0.11
CA SER A 606 -39.21 -30.88 0.82
C SER A 606 -40.39 -30.34 1.63
N ASP A 607 -40.05 -29.55 2.65
CA ASP A 607 -40.97 -28.68 3.37
C ASP A 607 -40.59 -27.22 3.06
N GLU A 608 -41.58 -26.35 2.92
CA GLU A 608 -41.38 -24.92 2.71
C GLU A 608 -41.40 -24.18 4.05
N PHE A 609 -40.42 -23.30 4.25
CA PHE A 609 -40.27 -22.50 5.47
C PHE A 609 -40.35 -21.02 5.13
N THR A 610 -41.30 -20.31 5.74
CA THR A 610 -41.51 -18.87 5.50
C THR A 610 -41.27 -18.06 6.77
N MET A 611 -40.48 -16.98 6.67
CA MET A 611 -40.07 -16.15 7.79
C MET A 611 -40.27 -14.66 7.49
N ASP A 612 -40.87 -13.94 8.42
CA ASP A 612 -41.02 -12.48 8.39
C ASP A 612 -39.70 -11.81 8.83
N THR A 613 -39.14 -10.96 7.96
CA THR A 613 -37.82 -10.32 8.18
C THR A 613 -37.84 -9.38 9.39
N ASN A 614 -38.92 -8.63 9.62
CA ASN A 614 -39.07 -7.74 10.78
C ASN A 614 -39.11 -8.53 12.11
N LYS A 615 -39.74 -9.72 12.10
CA LYS A 615 -39.74 -10.61 13.27
C LYS A 615 -38.38 -11.27 13.47
N LEU A 616 -37.66 -11.60 12.40
CA LEU A 616 -36.31 -12.15 12.43
C LEU A 616 -35.33 -11.18 13.11
N VAL A 617 -35.33 -9.89 12.74
CA VAL A 617 -34.46 -8.87 13.36
C VAL A 617 -34.60 -8.85 14.87
N LYS A 618 -35.85 -8.81 15.38
CA LYS A 618 -36.15 -8.81 16.82
C LYS A 618 -35.69 -10.08 17.54
N ARG A 619 -35.71 -11.22 16.85
CA ARG A 619 -35.28 -12.52 17.41
C ARG A 619 -33.76 -12.67 17.39
N LEU A 620 -33.11 -12.19 16.33
CA LEU A 620 -31.66 -12.27 16.16
C LEU A 620 -30.89 -11.30 17.06
N ALA A 621 -31.53 -10.21 17.49
CA ALA A 621 -31.02 -9.27 18.50
C ALA A 621 -30.91 -9.87 19.92
N LYS A 622 -31.62 -10.97 20.22
CA LYS A 622 -31.56 -11.62 21.54
C LYS A 622 -30.35 -12.56 21.64
N PRO A 623 -29.60 -12.62 22.75
CA PRO A 623 -28.49 -13.56 22.91
C PRO A 623 -28.97 -15.02 22.72
N PRO A 624 -28.09 -15.94 22.26
CA PRO A 624 -28.48 -17.33 22.08
C PRO A 624 -29.01 -17.87 23.41
N LYS A 625 -30.16 -18.56 23.38
CA LYS A 625 -30.58 -19.35 24.53
C LYS A 625 -29.60 -20.53 24.62
N ASN A 626 -28.92 -20.65 25.77
CA ASN A 626 -27.98 -21.72 26.07
C ASN A 626 -28.59 -23.10 25.85
#